data_AF-A0A3B7MKC9-F1
#
_entry.id   AF-A0A3B7MKC9-F1
#
_cell.length_a   1.000
_cell.length_b   1.000
_cell.length_c   1.000
_cell.angle_alpha   90.00
_cell.angle_beta   90.00
_cell.angle_gamma   90.00
#
_symmetry.space_group_name_H-M   'P 1'
#
loop_
_entity.id
_entity.type
_entity.pdbx_description
1 polymer ?
#
loop_
_entity_poly.entity_id
_entity_poly.type
_entity_poly.pdbx_seq_one_letter_code
_entity_poly.pdbx_strand_id
1 'polypeptide(L)'
;MAWSDLIATCGTQQTMQRAKSALKHNTIYKLGKGGFDPTKPMTLQCDCSGFIAWAIGIPRELPPKSNKWLSTDQYWAGGKPVKAGLFTQKDLASEATIGDLLVYPDSGGHQGHISVISAIKNSKPSLIIHCSSGNFKNFGDAIRETDPSIFLAGNHKTRLMRINYDLFKNMVK
;
A
#
# COMPACT_ATOMS: atom_id res chain seq x y z
N MET A 1 11.29 -15.05 -13.15
CA MET A 1 10.38 -13.90 -13.21
C MET A 1 11.06 -12.74 -12.50
N ALA A 2 11.31 -11.65 -13.21
CA ALA A 2 11.82 -10.40 -12.66
C ALA A 2 10.66 -9.55 -12.11
N TRP A 3 10.98 -8.51 -11.33
CA TRP A 3 9.98 -7.55 -10.86
C TRP A 3 9.31 -6.79 -12.03
N SER A 4 10.02 -6.59 -13.13
CA SER A 4 9.48 -5.99 -14.36
C SER A 4 8.38 -6.85 -14.98
N ASP A 5 8.52 -8.19 -14.95
CA ASP A 5 7.51 -9.12 -15.46
C ASP A 5 6.22 -9.03 -14.63
N LEU A 6 6.35 -8.89 -13.30
CA LEU A 6 5.20 -8.68 -12.42
C LEU A 6 4.47 -7.37 -12.69
N ILE A 7 5.22 -6.32 -13.04
CA ILE A 7 4.64 -5.02 -13.39
C ILE A 7 3.95 -5.07 -14.76
N ALA A 8 4.48 -5.81 -15.73
CA ALA A 8 3.86 -5.91 -17.04
C ALA A 8 2.41 -6.41 -16.97
N THR A 9 2.09 -7.23 -15.98
CA THR A 9 0.75 -7.78 -15.75
C THR A 9 -0.01 -7.13 -14.59
N CYS A 10 0.52 -6.06 -13.99
CA CYS A 10 -0.05 -5.50 -12.76
C CYS A 10 -1.45 -4.93 -12.96
N GLY A 11 -2.25 -5.01 -11.89
CA GLY A 11 -3.62 -4.52 -11.87
C GLY A 11 -4.27 -4.68 -10.51
N THR A 12 -5.49 -4.15 -10.38
CA THR A 12 -6.29 -4.20 -9.15
C THR A 12 -6.48 -5.64 -8.66
N GLN A 13 -6.84 -6.56 -9.55
CA GLN A 13 -7.06 -7.96 -9.18
C GLN A 13 -5.81 -8.61 -8.59
N GLN A 14 -4.65 -8.47 -9.25
CA GLN A 14 -3.37 -8.99 -8.75
C GLN A 14 -3.01 -8.36 -7.40
N THR A 15 -3.20 -7.04 -7.26
CA THR A 15 -2.92 -6.31 -6.02
C THR A 15 -3.75 -6.87 -4.87
N MET A 16 -5.04 -7.07 -5.09
CA MET A 16 -5.96 -7.60 -4.09
C MET A 16 -5.71 -9.07 -3.75
N GLN A 17 -5.39 -9.90 -4.75
CA GLN A 17 -5.01 -11.30 -4.53
C GLN A 17 -3.78 -11.40 -3.65
N ARG A 18 -2.75 -10.59 -3.94
CA ARG A 18 -1.53 -10.53 -3.15
C ARG A 18 -1.82 -10.01 -1.73
N ALA A 19 -2.49 -8.88 -1.60
CA ALA A 19 -2.87 -8.32 -0.29
C ALA A 19 -3.60 -9.33 0.60
N LYS A 20 -4.59 -10.06 0.04
CA LYS A 20 -5.33 -11.10 0.77
C LYS A 20 -4.46 -12.30 1.14
N SER A 21 -3.52 -12.69 0.28
CA SER A 21 -2.61 -13.82 0.57
C SER A 21 -1.63 -13.56 1.72
N ALA A 22 -1.43 -12.29 2.12
CA ALA A 22 -0.58 -11.92 3.24
C ALA A 22 -1.31 -11.93 4.60
N LEU A 23 -2.61 -12.20 4.64
CA LEU A 23 -3.38 -12.34 5.88
C LEU A 23 -3.01 -13.65 6.59
N LYS A 24 -3.00 -13.63 7.93
CA LYS A 24 -2.70 -14.81 8.78
C LYS A 24 -1.30 -15.38 8.54
N HIS A 25 -0.34 -14.51 8.26
CA HIS A 25 1.03 -14.87 7.92
C HIS A 25 2.01 -14.66 9.10
N ASN A 26 1.48 -14.31 10.28
CA ASN A 26 2.25 -14.00 11.50
C ASN A 26 3.33 -12.95 11.23
N THR A 27 2.97 -11.90 10.49
CA THR A 27 3.91 -10.86 10.09
C THR A 27 4.30 -10.03 11.30
N ILE A 28 5.59 -9.86 11.51
CA ILE A 28 6.18 -9.00 12.53
C ILE A 28 6.25 -7.58 11.98
N TYR A 29 5.66 -6.62 12.70
CA TYR A 29 5.80 -5.22 12.32
C TYR A 29 7.24 -4.76 12.54
N LYS A 30 7.87 -4.23 11.49
CA LYS A 30 9.20 -3.61 11.60
C LYS A 30 9.34 -2.48 10.58
N LEU A 31 9.54 -1.26 11.10
CA LEU A 31 9.71 -0.06 10.29
C LEU A 31 10.90 -0.22 9.33
N GLY A 32 10.71 0.17 8.07
CA GLY A 32 11.71 0.07 7.01
C GLY A 32 11.90 -1.34 6.45
N LYS A 33 11.02 -2.30 6.75
CA LYS A 33 11.10 -3.68 6.25
C LYS A 33 9.95 -4.07 5.32
N GLY A 34 10.14 -5.16 4.59
CA GLY A 34 9.19 -5.68 3.59
C GLY A 34 9.21 -4.89 2.28
N GLY A 35 8.66 -5.48 1.21
CA GLY A 35 8.50 -4.81 -0.09
C GLY A 35 9.76 -4.65 -0.94
N PHE A 36 10.90 -5.27 -0.59
CA PHE A 36 12.13 -5.13 -1.38
C PHE A 36 12.12 -5.95 -2.67
N ASP A 37 11.65 -7.18 -2.61
CA ASP A 37 11.53 -8.08 -3.77
C ASP A 37 10.08 -8.58 -3.88
N PRO A 38 9.27 -8.03 -4.81
CA PRO A 38 7.88 -8.44 -5.00
C PRO A 38 7.75 -9.84 -5.64
N THR A 39 8.82 -10.40 -6.19
CA THR A 39 8.81 -11.75 -6.80
C THR A 39 8.82 -12.86 -5.75
N LYS A 40 9.14 -12.54 -4.51
CA LYS A 40 9.16 -13.47 -3.38
C LYS A 40 7.83 -13.45 -2.62
N PRO A 41 7.52 -14.53 -1.87
CA PRO A 41 6.45 -14.52 -0.89
C PRO A 41 6.58 -13.36 0.10
N MET A 42 5.48 -13.03 0.79
CA MET A 42 5.52 -11.98 1.80
C MET A 42 6.54 -12.33 2.88
N THR A 43 7.36 -11.35 3.25
CA THR A 43 8.40 -11.53 4.26
C THR A 43 7.79 -11.48 5.66
N LEU A 44 8.40 -12.20 6.61
CA LEU A 44 7.98 -12.18 8.02
C LEU A 44 8.11 -10.81 8.69
N GLN A 45 8.91 -9.87 8.15
CA GLN A 45 9.06 -8.53 8.72
C GLN A 45 8.61 -7.47 7.70
N CYS A 46 7.64 -6.63 8.07
CA CYS A 46 7.08 -5.66 7.15
C CYS A 46 6.62 -4.37 7.84
N ASP A 47 6.62 -3.26 7.11
CA ASP A 47 5.90 -2.02 7.46
C ASP A 47 4.72 -1.79 6.51
N CYS A 48 3.96 -0.71 6.74
CA CYS A 48 2.80 -0.32 5.94
C CYS A 48 3.14 -0.12 4.45
N SER A 49 4.14 0.72 4.16
CA SER A 49 4.56 1.05 2.79
C SER A 49 5.16 -0.12 2.02
N GLY A 50 5.93 -0.97 2.69
CA GLY A 50 6.52 -2.19 2.15
C GLY A 50 5.47 -3.26 1.87
N PHE A 51 4.44 -3.35 2.71
CA PHE A 51 3.28 -4.21 2.45
C PHE A 51 2.58 -3.79 1.17
N ILE A 52 2.30 -2.49 1.01
CA ILE A 52 1.62 -1.97 -0.18
C ILE A 52 2.48 -2.16 -1.44
N ALA A 53 3.78 -1.85 -1.38
CA ALA A 53 4.69 -2.08 -2.50
C ALA A 53 4.65 -3.55 -2.95
N TRP A 54 4.79 -4.48 -1.98
CA TRP A 54 4.69 -5.91 -2.26
C TRP A 54 3.31 -6.31 -2.80
N ALA A 55 2.22 -5.77 -2.26
CA ALA A 55 0.87 -6.07 -2.73
C ALA A 55 0.68 -5.64 -4.20
N ILE A 56 1.11 -4.43 -4.56
CA ILE A 56 1.06 -3.92 -5.95
C ILE A 56 1.93 -4.76 -6.89
N GLY A 57 2.98 -5.37 -6.36
CA GLY A 57 3.95 -6.14 -7.15
C GLY A 57 5.16 -5.32 -7.59
N ILE A 58 5.45 -4.21 -6.89
CA ILE A 58 6.60 -3.34 -7.15
C ILE A 58 7.62 -3.43 -6.01
N PRO A 59 8.91 -3.22 -6.29
CA PRO A 59 9.88 -2.98 -5.24
C PRO A 59 9.60 -1.61 -4.58
N ARG A 60 9.78 -1.51 -3.25
CA ARG A 60 9.59 -0.26 -2.49
C ARG A 60 10.63 0.79 -2.84
N GLU A 61 11.76 0.37 -3.40
CA GLU A 61 12.71 1.24 -4.08
C GLU A 61 12.53 1.04 -5.58
N LEU A 62 12.13 2.09 -6.31
CA LEU A 62 11.66 1.95 -7.68
C LEU A 62 12.37 2.95 -8.64
N PRO A 63 13.15 2.46 -9.62
CA PRO A 63 13.65 1.08 -9.74
C PRO A 63 14.56 0.69 -8.57
N PRO A 64 14.82 -0.62 -8.34
CA PRO A 64 15.76 -1.05 -7.31
C PRO A 64 17.14 -0.39 -7.49
N LYS A 65 17.80 -0.01 -6.39
CA LYS A 65 19.09 0.71 -6.35
C LYS A 65 19.07 2.15 -6.89
N SER A 66 17.89 2.76 -7.07
CA SER A 66 17.79 4.14 -7.54
C SER A 66 17.84 5.20 -6.43
N ASN A 67 17.89 4.81 -5.16
CA ASN A 67 17.68 5.66 -3.99
C ASN A 67 16.33 6.40 -3.98
N LYS A 68 15.34 5.90 -4.74
CA LYS A 68 13.99 6.48 -4.79
C LYS A 68 13.01 5.55 -4.08
N TRP A 69 12.65 5.93 -2.86
CA TRP A 69 11.82 5.12 -1.99
C TRP A 69 10.34 5.52 -2.10
N LEU A 70 9.47 4.52 -2.03
CA LEU A 70 8.03 4.68 -1.86
C LEU A 70 7.67 4.47 -0.39
N SER A 71 7.86 5.50 0.43
CA SER A 71 7.26 5.58 1.77
C SER A 71 5.85 6.17 1.71
N THR A 72 5.15 6.18 2.84
CA THR A 72 3.81 6.78 3.02
C THR A 72 3.70 8.17 2.40
N ASP A 73 4.71 9.02 2.60
CA ASP A 73 4.73 10.38 2.05
C ASP A 73 4.78 10.40 0.52
N GLN A 74 5.52 9.48 -0.10
CA GLN A 74 5.62 9.41 -1.55
C GLN A 74 4.33 8.86 -2.18
N TYR A 75 3.65 7.92 -1.54
CA TYR A 75 2.30 7.52 -1.96
C TYR A 75 1.33 8.70 -1.86
N TRP A 76 1.35 9.45 -0.75
CA TRP A 76 0.52 10.63 -0.54
C TRP A 76 0.82 11.78 -1.53
N ALA A 77 2.08 11.93 -1.95
CA ALA A 77 2.55 12.91 -2.92
C ALA A 77 2.42 12.45 -4.39
N GLY A 78 1.73 11.35 -4.66
CA GLY A 78 1.43 10.88 -6.02
C GLY A 78 2.59 10.16 -6.72
N GLY A 79 3.59 9.68 -5.97
CA GLY A 79 4.69 8.85 -6.45
C GLY A 79 6.02 9.56 -6.69
N LYS A 80 6.14 10.86 -6.41
CA LYS A 80 7.44 11.56 -6.45
C LYS A 80 8.35 11.05 -5.33
N PRO A 81 9.68 10.89 -5.51
CA PRO A 81 10.48 11.29 -6.68
C PRO A 81 10.62 10.19 -7.76
N VAL A 82 9.95 9.04 -7.59
CA VAL A 82 9.98 7.94 -8.58
C VAL A 82 9.43 8.44 -9.91
N LYS A 83 8.14 8.78 -9.93
CA LYS A 83 7.45 9.36 -11.08
C LYS A 83 6.13 9.97 -10.61
N ALA A 84 5.83 11.19 -11.05
CA ALA A 84 4.55 11.81 -10.74
C ALA A 84 3.40 11.09 -11.45
N GLY A 85 2.25 10.97 -10.79
CA GLY A 85 1.04 10.37 -11.36
C GLY A 85 0.95 8.86 -11.22
N LEU A 86 1.89 8.22 -10.51
CA LEU A 86 1.79 6.80 -10.14
C LEU A 86 0.59 6.55 -9.23
N PHE A 87 0.27 7.53 -8.39
CA PHE A 87 -0.90 7.53 -7.54
C PHE A 87 -1.68 8.82 -7.74
N THR A 88 -2.95 8.71 -8.11
CA THR A 88 -3.82 9.85 -8.40
C THR A 88 -4.79 10.04 -7.26
N GLN A 89 -4.86 11.25 -6.71
CA GLN A 89 -5.84 11.56 -5.67
C GLN A 89 -7.26 11.51 -6.26
N LYS A 90 -8.15 10.86 -5.52
CA LYS A 90 -9.58 10.71 -5.84
C LYS A 90 -10.45 11.28 -4.72
N ASP A 91 -11.70 11.59 -5.05
CA ASP A 91 -12.67 12.01 -4.04
C ASP A 91 -13.08 10.82 -3.18
N LEU A 92 -12.76 10.88 -1.89
CA LEU A 92 -13.02 9.79 -0.95
C LEU A 92 -14.51 9.50 -0.75
N ALA A 93 -15.37 10.52 -0.90
CA ALA A 93 -16.80 10.41 -0.63
C ALA A 93 -17.58 9.78 -1.80
N SER A 94 -17.06 9.85 -3.02
CA SER A 94 -17.79 9.47 -4.24
C SER A 94 -17.04 8.49 -5.16
N GLU A 95 -15.71 8.46 -5.13
CA GLU A 95 -14.91 7.70 -6.09
C GLU A 95 -14.24 6.45 -5.50
N ALA A 96 -14.44 6.12 -4.21
CA ALA A 96 -13.76 5.01 -3.56
C ALA A 96 -14.11 3.64 -4.16
N THR A 97 -13.09 2.88 -4.56
CA THR A 97 -13.24 1.52 -5.11
C THR A 97 -12.28 0.52 -4.46
N ILE A 98 -12.56 -0.78 -4.63
CA ILE A 98 -11.68 -1.84 -4.15
C ILE A 98 -10.32 -1.74 -4.86
N GLY A 99 -9.24 -1.82 -4.08
CA GLY A 99 -7.86 -1.69 -4.55
C GLY A 99 -7.32 -0.26 -4.56
N ASP A 100 -8.17 0.76 -4.35
CA ASP A 100 -7.67 2.09 -4.03
C ASP A 100 -6.98 2.11 -2.66
N LEU A 101 -6.11 3.09 -2.45
CA LEU A 101 -5.32 3.25 -1.26
C LEU A 101 -5.90 4.34 -0.36
N LEU A 102 -5.94 4.11 0.95
CA LEU A 102 -6.09 5.20 1.93
C LEU A 102 -4.72 5.49 2.50
N VAL A 103 -4.30 6.75 2.44
CA VAL A 103 -2.97 7.18 2.89
C VAL A 103 -3.03 8.51 3.63
N TYR A 104 -2.33 8.62 4.74
CA TYR A 104 -1.98 9.90 5.35
C TYR A 104 -0.46 9.97 5.58
N PRO A 105 0.14 11.16 5.44
CA PRO A 105 1.59 11.33 5.51
C PRO A 105 2.04 11.42 6.97
N ASP A 106 3.36 11.46 7.16
CA ASP A 106 3.97 11.79 8.44
C ASP A 106 3.56 13.23 8.85
N SER A 107 3.27 13.43 10.15
CA SER A 107 2.86 14.73 10.66
C SER A 107 3.17 14.88 12.14
N GLY A 108 3.78 16.00 12.54
CA GLY A 108 3.99 16.35 13.95
C GLY A 108 4.82 15.33 14.73
N GLY A 109 5.77 14.65 14.09
CA GLY A 109 6.57 13.58 14.72
C GLY A 109 5.89 12.20 14.74
N HIS A 110 4.68 12.08 14.16
CA HIS A 110 3.98 10.80 14.00
C HIS A 110 4.19 10.24 12.59
N GLN A 111 4.39 8.93 12.53
CA GLN A 111 4.51 8.18 11.29
C GLN A 111 3.16 8.13 10.57
N GLY A 112 3.21 8.33 9.26
CA GLY A 112 2.08 8.15 8.36
C GLY A 112 1.64 6.70 8.27
N HIS A 113 0.58 6.47 7.52
CA HIS A 113 0.05 5.12 7.33
C HIS A 113 -0.60 4.97 5.98
N ILE A 114 -0.66 3.72 5.51
CA ILE A 114 -1.24 3.37 4.23
C ILE A 114 -1.93 2.02 4.28
N SER A 115 -3.06 1.91 3.58
CA SER A 115 -3.84 0.69 3.43
C SER A 115 -4.38 0.55 2.01
N VAL A 116 -4.82 -0.67 1.67
CA VAL A 116 -5.58 -0.94 0.46
C VAL A 116 -7.02 -1.28 0.83
N ILE A 117 -7.99 -0.73 0.10
CA ILE A 117 -9.42 -0.99 0.31
C ILE A 117 -9.76 -2.38 -0.20
N SER A 118 -10.31 -3.23 0.66
CA SER A 118 -10.70 -4.60 0.32
C SER A 118 -12.20 -4.80 0.16
N ALA A 119 -13.02 -3.93 0.76
CA ALA A 119 -14.46 -3.92 0.57
C ALA A 119 -15.05 -2.50 0.64
N ILE A 120 -16.11 -2.29 -0.13
CA ILE A 120 -16.93 -1.07 -0.17
C ILE A 120 -18.35 -1.43 0.30
N LYS A 121 -18.94 -0.58 1.14
CA LYS A 121 -20.35 -0.64 1.54
C LYS A 121 -20.96 0.75 1.45
N ASN A 122 -22.10 0.89 0.77
CA ASN A 122 -22.78 2.18 0.57
C ASN A 122 -21.85 3.26 0.00
N SER A 123 -21.06 2.90 -1.03
CA SER A 123 -20.08 3.78 -1.67
C SER A 123 -18.95 4.29 -0.76
N LYS A 124 -18.77 3.69 0.43
CA LYS A 124 -17.69 4.03 1.36
C LYS A 124 -16.81 2.82 1.64
N PRO A 125 -15.51 3.00 1.92
CA PRO A 125 -14.66 1.93 2.42
C PRO A 125 -15.27 1.29 3.66
N SER A 126 -15.41 -0.04 3.64
CA SER A 126 -15.91 -0.81 4.78
C SER A 126 -14.84 -1.70 5.39
N LEU A 127 -13.94 -2.23 4.57
CA LEU A 127 -12.78 -3.01 5.01
C LEU A 127 -11.53 -2.56 4.26
N ILE A 128 -10.41 -2.61 4.97
CA ILE A 128 -9.08 -2.31 4.47
C ILE A 128 -8.09 -3.37 4.93
N ILE A 129 -7.08 -3.63 4.11
CA ILE A 129 -5.93 -4.46 4.49
C ILE A 129 -4.72 -3.55 4.67
N HIS A 130 -4.06 -3.66 5.82
CA HIS A 130 -2.88 -2.86 6.15
C HIS A 130 -1.94 -3.59 7.10
N CYS A 131 -0.67 -3.15 7.09
CA CYS A 131 0.35 -3.62 8.02
C CYS A 131 0.59 -2.54 9.10
N SER A 132 0.33 -2.84 10.38
CA SER A 132 0.49 -1.86 11.46
C SER A 132 1.09 -2.45 12.74
N SER A 133 1.74 -1.59 13.52
CA SER A 133 2.26 -1.96 14.84
C SER A 133 1.14 -2.28 15.82
N GLY A 134 0.00 -1.60 15.71
CA GLY A 134 -1.19 -1.87 16.54
C GLY A 134 -1.75 -3.27 16.30
N ASN A 135 -1.86 -3.69 15.03
CA ASN A 135 -2.27 -5.06 14.69
C ASN A 135 -1.32 -6.09 15.30
N PHE A 136 -0.01 -5.87 15.16
CA PHE A 136 1.00 -6.81 15.68
C PHE A 136 0.93 -6.93 17.21
N LYS A 137 0.85 -5.80 17.94
CA LYS A 137 0.77 -5.79 19.41
C LYS A 137 -0.47 -6.50 19.95
N ASN A 138 -1.60 -6.36 19.26
CA ASN A 138 -2.89 -6.88 19.74
C ASN A 138 -3.15 -8.32 19.30
N PHE A 139 -2.61 -8.77 18.16
CA PHE A 139 -2.98 -10.03 17.54
C PHE A 139 -1.80 -10.92 17.12
N GLY A 140 -0.57 -10.47 17.26
CA GLY A 140 0.63 -11.21 16.81
C GLY A 140 0.84 -11.24 15.29
N ASP A 141 -0.02 -10.59 14.51
CA ASP A 141 0.12 -10.43 13.06
C ASP A 141 -0.09 -8.97 12.68
N ALA A 142 0.92 -8.36 12.06
CA ALA A 142 0.90 -6.97 11.63
C ALA A 142 -0.08 -6.73 10.47
N ILE A 143 -0.27 -7.73 9.59
CA ILE A 143 -1.12 -7.60 8.41
C ILE A 143 -2.50 -8.14 8.74
N ARG A 144 -3.49 -7.25 8.73
CA ARG A 144 -4.88 -7.62 9.01
C ARG A 144 -5.84 -6.86 8.12
N GLU A 145 -7.00 -7.48 7.96
CA GLU A 145 -8.18 -6.81 7.43
C GLU A 145 -9.00 -6.24 8.59
N THR A 146 -9.23 -4.94 8.59
CA THR A 146 -9.97 -4.22 9.64
C THR A 146 -10.91 -3.19 9.04
N ASP A 147 -11.73 -2.56 9.88
CA ASP A 147 -12.46 -1.36 9.49
C ASP A 147 -11.49 -0.17 9.23
N PRO A 148 -11.91 0.83 8.45
CA PRO A 148 -11.06 1.96 8.06
C PRO A 148 -11.04 3.11 9.09
N SER A 149 -11.51 2.93 10.32
CA SER A 149 -11.64 4.03 11.29
C SER A 149 -10.32 4.73 11.59
N ILE A 150 -9.19 4.01 11.54
CA ILE A 150 -7.85 4.62 11.71
C ILE A 150 -7.55 5.70 10.66
N PHE A 151 -8.16 5.61 9.48
CA PHE A 151 -8.02 6.60 8.40
C PHE A 151 -9.15 7.65 8.38
N LEU A 152 -10.37 7.26 8.78
CA LEU A 152 -11.57 8.08 8.59
C LEU A 152 -12.05 8.81 9.85
N ALA A 153 -11.77 8.27 11.03
CA ALA A 153 -12.21 8.86 12.31
C ALA A 153 -11.13 9.74 12.96
N GLY A 154 -9.87 9.63 12.52
CA GLY A 154 -8.76 10.43 13.03
C GLY A 154 -8.68 11.82 12.41
N ASN A 155 -7.97 12.74 13.06
CA ASN A 155 -7.68 14.08 12.54
C ASN A 155 -6.52 14.08 11.52
N HIS A 156 -6.45 13.03 10.70
CA HIS A 156 -5.41 12.83 9.70
C HIS A 156 -5.82 13.45 8.37
N LYS A 157 -4.85 13.97 7.60
CA LYS A 157 -5.07 14.44 6.22
C LYS A 157 -5.08 13.25 5.24
N THR A 158 -6.04 12.34 5.45
CA THR A 158 -6.22 11.14 4.64
C THR A 158 -6.60 11.50 3.21
N ARG A 159 -5.93 10.85 2.25
CA ARG A 159 -6.26 10.88 0.84
C ARG A 159 -6.66 9.50 0.35
N LEU A 160 -7.64 9.47 -0.54
CA LEU A 160 -7.90 8.33 -1.41
C LEU A 160 -6.95 8.43 -2.61
N MET A 161 -6.11 7.43 -2.81
CA MET A 161 -5.12 7.41 -3.89
C MET A 161 -5.35 6.18 -4.78
N ARG A 162 -5.61 6.42 -6.06
CA ARG A 162 -5.77 5.37 -7.07
C ARG A 162 -4.44 5.05 -7.74
N ILE A 163 -4.13 3.76 -7.82
CA ILE A 163 -2.91 3.24 -8.47
C ILE A 163 -3.06 3.37 -9.98
N ASN A 164 -2.08 3.99 -10.64
CA ASN A 164 -2.01 4.08 -12.10
C ASN A 164 -1.15 2.93 -12.67
N TYR A 165 -1.78 1.77 -12.85
CA TYR A 165 -1.10 0.57 -13.35
C TYR A 165 -0.52 0.74 -14.76
N ASP A 166 -1.15 1.54 -15.63
CA ASP A 166 -0.63 1.78 -16.98
C ASP A 166 0.68 2.56 -16.95
N LEU A 167 0.79 3.51 -16.02
CA LEU A 167 2.04 4.24 -15.84
C LEU A 167 3.15 3.33 -15.32
N PHE A 168 2.85 2.37 -14.43
CA PHE A 168 3.81 1.35 -14.00
C PHE A 168 4.24 0.45 -15.16
N LYS A 169 3.29 -0.06 -15.96
CA LYS A 169 3.60 -0.88 -17.15
C LYS A 169 4.51 -0.16 -18.13
N ASN A 170 4.27 1.13 -18.36
CA ASN A 170 5.09 1.94 -19.26
C ASN A 170 6.49 2.28 -18.69
N MET A 171 6.76 2.02 -17.41
CA MET A 171 8.12 2.19 -16.85
C MET A 171 9.05 1.00 -17.12
N VAL A 172 8.50 -0.16 -17.50
CA VAL A 172 9.25 -1.40 -17.70
C VAL A 172 9.21 -1.89 -19.15
N LYS A 173 8.56 -1.12 -20.03
CA LYS A 173 8.60 -1.31 -21.49
C LYS A 173 9.85 -0.68 -22.08
#